data_AF-A0A3E0KBS6-F1
#
_entry.id   AF-A0A3E0KBS6-F1
#
_cell.length_a   1.000
_cell.length_b   1.000
_cell.length_c   1.000
_cell.angle_alpha   90.00
_cell.angle_beta   90.00
_cell.angle_gamma   90.00
#
_symmetry.space_group_name_H-M   'P 1'
#
loop_
_entity.id
_entity.type
_entity.pdbx_description
1 polymer ?
#
loop_
_entity_poly.entity_id
_entity_poly.type
_entity_poly.pdbx_seq_one_letter_code
_entity_poly.pdbx_strand_id
1 'polypeptide(L)'
;MGGMAVLREFFSTNQIVVVFAYGLVYFLLGFALSLQSRRPSELTLAKALPLLGTFGILHGVAEWGQVFIPIQATYLSARAIVFLWGVQGTLLAVAFAFLFQFGLRLLAEGLPARYRFLPAVPWVLFAAWFLVFALGRPFFGPEIAERWLDAGDVWARYLLALPGAAVTCYALSRQSSEFGRLQVPRLLSALRLTVLSFAVYGLADGLIVPPANIFPARYVNTEAVFQLTGVPIELWRGARRRAAPAVFFARLRGVLIRTRPPAGGRAAG
;
A
#
# COMPACT_ATOMS: atom_id res chain seq x y z
N MET A 1 3.23 3.83 -37.86
CA MET A 1 2.67 3.26 -36.61
C MET A 1 2.75 4.32 -35.53
N GLY A 2 1.63 4.67 -34.88
CA GLY A 2 1.59 5.79 -33.92
C GLY A 2 2.36 5.47 -32.63
N GLY A 3 3.00 6.47 -32.02
CA GLY A 3 3.81 6.29 -30.80
C GLY A 3 3.06 5.63 -29.64
N MET A 4 1.73 5.82 -29.54
CA MET A 4 0.90 5.11 -28.55
C MET A 4 0.77 3.61 -28.80
N ALA A 5 0.80 3.16 -30.07
CA ALA A 5 0.74 1.74 -30.40
C ALA A 5 2.05 1.04 -29.99
N VAL A 6 3.20 1.68 -30.28
CA VAL A 6 4.53 1.19 -29.90
C VAL A 6 4.68 1.10 -28.38
N LEU A 7 4.18 2.10 -27.63
CA LEU A 7 4.21 2.07 -26.16
C LEU A 7 3.35 0.94 -25.57
N ARG A 8 2.14 0.72 -26.11
CA ARG A 8 1.28 -0.39 -25.68
C ARG A 8 1.94 -1.73 -25.91
N GLU A 9 2.49 -1.92 -27.11
CA GLU A 9 3.16 -3.17 -27.50
C GLU A 9 4.40 -3.44 -26.64
N PHE A 10 5.19 -2.41 -26.36
CA PHE A 10 6.33 -2.54 -25.45
C PHE A 10 5.90 -3.00 -24.05
N PHE A 11 4.87 -2.37 -23.47
CA PHE A 11 4.42 -2.71 -22.12
C PHE A 11 3.66 -4.03 -22.04
N SER A 12 2.88 -4.40 -23.06
CA SER A 12 2.23 -5.72 -23.10
C SER A 12 3.28 -6.84 -23.19
N THR A 13 4.33 -6.63 -23.99
CA THR A 13 5.43 -7.59 -24.13
C THR A 13 6.23 -7.75 -22.84
N ASN A 14 6.41 -6.65 -22.09
CA ASN A 14 7.25 -6.63 -20.88
C ASN A 14 6.44 -6.63 -19.57
N GLN A 15 5.15 -6.95 -19.61
CA GLN A 15 4.25 -6.82 -18.45
C GLN A 15 4.74 -7.62 -17.23
N ILE A 16 5.26 -8.82 -17.46
CA ILE A 16 5.82 -9.68 -16.39
C ILE A 16 6.95 -8.97 -15.64
N VAL A 17 7.87 -8.34 -16.37
CA VAL A 17 9.02 -7.62 -15.79
C VAL A 17 8.54 -6.40 -15.00
N VAL A 18 7.57 -5.67 -15.55
CA VAL A 18 6.99 -4.48 -14.91
C VAL A 18 6.31 -4.83 -13.58
N VAL A 19 5.45 -5.86 -13.58
CA VAL A 19 4.73 -6.33 -12.38
C VAL A 19 5.71 -6.87 -11.34
N PHE A 20 6.72 -7.63 -11.77
CA PHE A 20 7.74 -8.15 -10.86
C PHE A 20 8.55 -7.02 -10.19
N ALA A 21 9.01 -6.04 -10.98
CA ALA A 21 9.75 -4.89 -10.49
C ALA A 21 8.88 -4.02 -9.56
N TYR A 22 7.58 -3.88 -9.86
CA TYR A 22 6.62 -3.20 -9.00
C TYR A 22 6.55 -3.87 -7.62
N GLY A 23 6.36 -5.19 -7.55
CA GLY A 23 6.37 -5.94 -6.30
C GLY A 23 7.69 -5.78 -5.53
N LEU A 24 8.83 -5.81 -6.24
CA LEU A 24 10.16 -5.62 -5.64
C LEU A 24 10.32 -4.23 -5.00
N VAL A 25 9.82 -3.17 -5.63
CA VAL A 25 9.89 -1.80 -5.06
C VAL A 25 9.14 -1.71 -3.74
N TYR A 26 7.93 -2.28 -3.67
CA TYR A 26 7.15 -2.32 -2.43
C TYR A 26 7.84 -3.15 -1.34
N PHE A 27 8.36 -4.32 -1.71
CA PHE A 27 9.06 -5.20 -0.79
C PHE A 27 10.31 -4.51 -0.20
N LEU A 28 11.16 -3.93 -1.03
CA LEU A 28 12.37 -3.23 -0.59
C LEU A 28 12.04 -2.00 0.26
N LEU A 29 11.00 -1.25 -0.08
CA LEU A 29 10.51 -0.15 0.72
C LEU A 29 10.06 -0.64 2.10
N GLY A 30 9.21 -1.67 2.14
CA GLY A 30 8.69 -2.24 3.37
C GLY A 30 9.80 -2.80 4.28
N PHE A 31 10.78 -3.45 3.67
CA PHE A 31 11.96 -3.97 4.36
C PHE A 31 12.82 -2.83 4.95
N ALA A 32 13.13 -1.80 4.16
CA ALA A 32 13.90 -0.64 4.62
C ALA A 32 13.22 0.09 5.79
N LEU A 33 11.88 0.19 5.77
CA LEU A 33 11.08 0.78 6.82
C LEU A 33 11.10 -0.02 8.13
N SER A 34 10.94 -1.33 8.00
CA SER A 34 10.97 -2.24 9.16
C SER A 34 12.32 -2.21 9.87
N LEU A 35 13.43 -2.06 9.14
CA LEU A 35 14.77 -1.92 9.69
C LEU A 35 15.00 -0.57 10.40
N GLN A 36 14.39 0.51 9.92
CA GLN A 36 14.58 1.84 10.51
C GLN A 36 13.94 1.99 11.89
N SER A 37 12.92 1.20 12.21
CA SER A 37 12.24 1.24 13.50
C SER A 37 13.08 0.73 14.68
N ARG A 38 14.27 0.15 14.45
CA ARG A 38 15.12 -0.36 15.53
C ARG A 38 15.82 0.73 16.36
N ARG A 39 15.58 2.01 16.06
CA ARG A 39 16.13 3.13 16.83
C ARG A 39 15.07 3.70 17.78
N PRO A 40 15.37 3.86 19.09
CA PRO A 40 14.45 4.52 20.00
C PRO A 40 14.19 5.94 19.51
N SER A 41 12.92 6.25 19.31
CA SER A 41 12.44 7.57 18.87
C SER A 41 11.18 7.89 19.64
N GLU A 42 11.10 9.13 20.13
CA GLU A 42 9.92 9.61 20.85
C GLU A 42 8.77 9.93 19.89
N LEU A 43 9.06 10.11 18.60
CA LEU A 43 8.07 10.45 17.59
C LEU A 43 7.11 9.28 17.32
N THR A 44 5.83 9.55 17.51
CA THR A 44 4.67 8.76 17.06
C THR A 44 4.88 8.09 15.71
N LEU A 45 5.26 8.89 14.70
CA LEU A 45 5.46 8.43 13.34
C LEU A 45 6.50 7.31 13.27
N ALA A 46 7.61 7.44 13.99
CA ALA A 46 8.69 6.46 14.01
C ALA A 46 8.23 5.13 14.65
N LYS A 47 7.42 5.19 15.70
CA LYS A 47 6.84 4.01 16.37
C LYS A 47 5.82 3.27 15.49
N ALA A 48 5.16 3.98 14.57
CA ALA A 48 4.20 3.41 13.64
C ALA A 48 4.83 2.86 12.35
N LEU A 49 6.09 3.21 12.03
CA LEU A 49 6.78 2.76 10.81
C LEU A 49 6.80 1.24 10.58
N PRO A 50 6.91 0.36 11.60
CA PRO A 50 6.80 -1.08 11.39
C PRO A 50 5.52 -1.50 10.69
N LEU A 51 4.38 -0.87 11.00
CA LEU A 51 3.10 -1.21 10.37
C LEU A 51 3.13 -0.92 8.88
N LEU A 52 3.70 0.23 8.51
CA LEU A 52 3.87 0.60 7.11
C LEU A 52 4.92 -0.27 6.40
N GLY A 53 5.97 -0.67 7.13
CA GLY A 53 6.96 -1.62 6.67
C GLY A 53 6.35 -2.99 6.33
N THR A 54 5.53 -3.52 7.25
CA THR A 54 4.79 -4.77 7.06
C THR A 54 3.83 -4.66 5.88
N PHE A 55 3.08 -3.56 5.74
CA PHE A 55 2.27 -3.31 4.54
C PHE A 55 3.09 -3.46 3.25
N GLY A 56 4.23 -2.76 3.13
CA GLY A 56 5.04 -2.80 1.91
C GLY A 56 5.56 -4.20 1.57
N ILE A 57 5.98 -4.97 2.60
CA ILE A 57 6.43 -6.35 2.42
C ILE A 57 5.28 -7.24 1.92
N LEU A 58 4.15 -7.23 2.62
CA LEU A 58 3.01 -8.08 2.28
C LEU A 58 2.42 -7.71 0.92
N HIS A 59 2.31 -6.42 0.62
CA HIS A 59 1.87 -5.92 -0.70
C HIS A 59 2.81 -6.41 -1.79
N GLY A 60 4.13 -6.24 -1.63
CA GLY A 60 5.11 -6.70 -2.61
C GLY A 60 5.06 -8.21 -2.87
N VAL A 61 4.87 -9.02 -1.82
CA VAL A 61 4.71 -10.47 -1.95
C VAL A 61 3.39 -10.83 -2.63
N ALA A 62 2.29 -10.13 -2.33
CA ALA A 62 1.01 -10.35 -2.99
C ALA A 62 1.06 -10.02 -4.49
N GLU A 63 1.78 -8.97 -4.89
CA GLU A 63 1.97 -8.59 -6.30
C GLU A 63 2.77 -9.64 -7.08
N TRP A 64 3.75 -10.27 -6.45
CA TRP A 64 4.47 -11.38 -7.08
C TRP A 64 3.57 -12.58 -7.40
N GLY A 65 2.44 -12.74 -6.70
CA GLY A 65 1.42 -13.73 -7.07
C GLY A 65 0.92 -13.57 -8.50
N GLN A 66 0.84 -12.34 -9.02
CA GLN A 66 0.44 -12.05 -10.41
C GLN A 66 1.41 -12.61 -11.45
N VAL A 67 2.67 -12.85 -11.07
CA VAL A 67 3.70 -13.43 -11.93
C VAL A 67 3.83 -14.92 -11.71
N PHE A 68 3.89 -15.36 -10.45
CA PHE A 68 4.19 -16.76 -10.13
C PHE A 68 3.00 -17.69 -10.24
N ILE A 69 1.77 -17.26 -9.93
CA ILE A 69 0.59 -18.14 -10.00
C ILE A 69 0.31 -18.60 -11.44
N PRO A 70 0.36 -17.74 -12.48
CA PRO A 70 0.23 -18.18 -13.86
C PRO A 70 1.29 -19.19 -14.29
N ILE A 71 2.53 -19.05 -13.82
CA ILE A 71 3.60 -20.03 -14.08
C ILE A 71 3.25 -21.39 -13.45
N GLN A 72 2.65 -21.40 -12.26
CA GLN A 72 2.22 -22.64 -11.62
C GLN A 72 1.01 -23.29 -12.30
N ALA A 73 0.24 -22.55 -13.10
CA ALA A 73 -0.95 -23.07 -13.77
C ALA A 73 -0.65 -24.14 -14.82
N THR A 74 0.60 -24.24 -15.29
CA THR A 74 1.06 -25.32 -16.16
C THR A 74 1.36 -26.62 -15.40
N TYR A 75 1.52 -26.57 -14.08
CA TYR A 75 1.95 -27.69 -13.24
C TYR A 75 0.89 -28.14 -12.23
N LEU A 76 0.00 -27.23 -11.82
CA LEU A 76 -0.98 -27.47 -10.75
C LEU A 76 -2.41 -27.58 -11.28
N SER A 77 -3.26 -28.27 -10.51
CA SER A 77 -4.70 -28.35 -10.81
C SER A 77 -5.39 -26.99 -10.73
N ALA A 78 -6.49 -26.81 -11.47
CA ALA A 78 -7.30 -25.59 -11.43
C ALA A 78 -7.76 -25.23 -10.00
N ARG A 79 -8.09 -26.24 -9.18
CA ARG A 79 -8.46 -26.04 -7.76
C ARG A 79 -7.31 -25.43 -6.95
N ALA A 80 -6.09 -25.92 -7.16
CA ALA A 80 -4.90 -25.39 -6.49
C ALA A 80 -4.59 -23.95 -6.93
N ILE A 81 -4.74 -23.64 -8.22
CA ILE A 81 -4.56 -22.27 -8.74
C ILE A 81 -5.57 -21.29 -8.14
N VAL A 82 -6.83 -21.69 -8.08
CA VAL A 82 -7.87 -20.88 -7.43
C VAL A 82 -7.57 -20.67 -5.94
N PHE A 83 -7.07 -21.69 -5.25
CA PHE A 83 -6.65 -21.56 -3.86
C PHE A 83 -5.47 -20.58 -3.71
N LEU A 84 -4.46 -20.65 -4.58
CA LEU A 84 -3.34 -19.71 -4.60
C LEU A 84 -3.80 -18.27 -4.84
N TRP A 85 -4.75 -18.04 -5.73
CA TRP A 85 -5.36 -16.72 -5.91
C TRP A 85 -6.13 -16.24 -4.69
N GLY A 86 -6.84 -17.14 -4.00
CA GLY A 86 -7.50 -16.82 -2.73
C GLY A 86 -6.51 -16.42 -1.63
N VAL A 87 -5.36 -17.11 -1.55
CA VAL A 87 -4.26 -16.77 -0.64
C VAL A 87 -3.66 -15.42 -1.00
N GLN A 88 -3.40 -15.17 -2.29
CA GLN A 88 -2.87 -13.91 -2.79
C GLN A 88 -3.81 -12.73 -2.46
N GLY A 89 -5.11 -12.87 -2.72
CA GLY A 89 -6.11 -11.84 -2.43
C GLY A 89 -6.26 -11.59 -0.93
N THR A 90 -6.19 -12.65 -0.10
CA THR A 90 -6.19 -12.52 1.36
C THR A 90 -4.93 -11.79 1.84
N LEU A 91 -3.76 -12.13 1.31
CA LEU A 91 -2.50 -11.46 1.64
C LEU A 91 -2.54 -9.97 1.31
N LEU A 92 -3.14 -9.62 0.17
CA LEU A 92 -3.36 -8.24 -0.25
C LEU A 92 -4.31 -7.50 0.72
N ALA A 93 -5.43 -8.12 1.11
CA ALA A 93 -6.36 -7.56 2.08
C ALA A 93 -5.70 -7.35 3.46
N VAL A 94 -4.86 -8.29 3.91
CA VAL A 94 -4.06 -8.12 5.14
C VAL A 94 -3.10 -6.94 5.00
N ALA A 95 -2.43 -6.78 3.85
CA ALA A 95 -1.57 -5.63 3.59
C ALA A 95 -2.36 -4.31 3.74
N PHE A 96 -3.55 -4.21 3.13
CA PHE A 96 -4.41 -3.04 3.27
C PHE A 96 -4.85 -2.78 4.71
N ALA A 97 -5.12 -3.82 5.49
CA ALA A 97 -5.43 -3.69 6.91
C ALA A 97 -4.24 -3.08 7.69
N PHE A 98 -3.00 -3.45 7.38
CA PHE A 98 -1.80 -2.82 7.98
C PHE A 98 -1.65 -1.35 7.59
N LEU A 99 -1.93 -0.99 6.33
CA LEU A 99 -1.94 0.42 5.90
C LEU A 99 -2.99 1.23 6.64
N PHE A 100 -4.21 0.69 6.77
CA PHE A 100 -5.27 1.35 7.49
C PHE A 100 -4.96 1.47 8.99
N GLN A 101 -4.37 0.42 9.57
CA GLN A 101 -3.91 0.42 10.95
C GLN A 101 -2.83 1.47 11.21
N PHE A 102 -1.91 1.65 10.29
CA PHE A 102 -0.92 2.72 10.34
C PHE A 102 -1.60 4.09 10.39
N GLY A 103 -2.53 4.38 9.48
CA GLY A 103 -3.26 5.65 9.44
C GLY A 103 -4.05 5.94 10.72
N LEU A 104 -4.81 4.96 11.21
CA LEU A 104 -5.62 5.13 12.42
C LEU A 104 -4.78 5.24 13.69
N ARG A 105 -3.65 4.54 13.77
CA ARG A 105 -2.72 4.68 14.90
C ARG A 105 -2.12 6.08 14.95
N LEU A 106 -1.71 6.63 13.81
CA LEU A 106 -1.23 8.02 13.74
C LEU A 106 -2.32 9.01 14.14
N LEU A 107 -3.57 8.77 13.74
CA LEU A 107 -4.69 9.66 14.07
C LEU A 107 -5.09 9.58 15.55
N ALA A 108 -5.09 8.37 16.13
CA ALA A 108 -5.54 8.13 17.51
C ALA A 108 -4.65 8.79 18.57
N GLU A 109 -3.36 9.01 18.29
CA GLU A 109 -2.45 9.66 19.24
C GLU A 109 -2.80 11.13 19.51
N GLY A 110 -3.51 11.79 18.59
CA GLY A 110 -4.02 13.16 18.78
C GLY A 110 -5.46 13.26 19.27
N LEU A 111 -6.11 12.14 19.62
CA LEU A 111 -7.54 12.09 19.97
C LEU A 111 -7.77 11.79 21.46
N PRO A 112 -8.91 12.24 22.03
CA PRO A 112 -9.31 11.92 23.40
C PRO A 112 -9.40 10.40 23.67
N ALA A 113 -9.21 10.00 24.93
CA ALA A 113 -9.15 8.59 25.36
C ALA A 113 -10.34 7.72 24.90
N ARG A 114 -11.52 8.33 24.69
CA ARG A 114 -12.70 7.64 24.15
C ARG A 114 -12.48 7.02 22.76
N TYR A 115 -11.50 7.49 21.98
CA TYR A 115 -11.18 7.00 20.64
C TYR A 115 -10.05 5.96 20.61
N ARG A 116 -9.65 5.42 21.76
CA ARG A 116 -8.60 4.38 21.85
C ARG A 116 -8.94 3.08 21.12
N PHE A 117 -10.21 2.85 20.79
CA PHE A 117 -10.67 1.68 20.04
C PHE A 117 -10.48 1.80 18.52
N LEU A 118 -10.20 2.99 17.98
CA LEU A 118 -10.04 3.20 16.53
C LEU A 118 -9.03 2.22 15.89
N PRO A 119 -7.86 1.94 16.50
CA PRO A 119 -6.92 0.96 15.96
C PRO A 119 -7.42 -0.51 15.96
N ALA A 120 -8.64 -0.81 16.39
CA ALA A 120 -9.27 -2.11 16.19
C ALA A 120 -10.06 -2.19 14.87
N VAL A 121 -10.50 -1.05 14.32
CA VAL A 121 -11.39 -0.96 13.15
C VAL A 121 -10.84 -1.71 11.92
N PRO A 122 -9.56 -1.58 11.53
CA PRO A 122 -9.04 -2.28 10.34
C PRO A 122 -9.15 -3.80 10.45
N TRP A 123 -8.92 -4.33 11.65
CA TRP A 123 -8.96 -5.76 11.91
C TRP A 123 -10.38 -6.30 11.96
N VAL A 124 -11.33 -5.52 12.50
CA VAL A 124 -12.76 -5.86 12.46
C VAL A 124 -13.26 -5.88 11.01
N LEU A 125 -12.92 -4.87 10.21
CA LEU A 125 -13.29 -4.82 8.80
C LEU A 125 -12.64 -5.94 7.99
N PHE A 126 -11.36 -6.23 8.24
CA PHE A 126 -10.67 -7.36 7.64
C PHE A 126 -11.33 -8.69 8.00
N ALA A 127 -11.65 -8.91 9.28
CA ALA A 127 -12.32 -10.14 9.73
C ALA A 127 -13.71 -10.30 9.11
N ALA A 128 -14.49 -9.22 9.03
CA ALA A 128 -15.78 -9.21 8.35
C ALA A 128 -15.65 -9.52 6.86
N TRP A 129 -14.71 -8.86 6.17
CA TRP A 129 -14.41 -9.14 4.76
C TRP A 129 -13.96 -10.59 4.55
N PHE A 130 -13.05 -11.09 5.37
CA PHE A 130 -12.50 -12.45 5.25
C PHE A 130 -13.58 -13.51 5.50
N LEU A 131 -14.47 -13.28 6.47
CA LEU A 131 -15.61 -14.15 6.73
C LEU A 131 -16.53 -14.23 5.50
N VAL A 132 -16.89 -13.08 4.92
CA VAL A 132 -17.71 -13.03 3.70
C VAL A 132 -16.99 -13.66 2.51
N PHE A 133 -15.68 -13.43 2.36
CA PHE A 133 -14.88 -14.00 1.29
C PHE A 133 -14.79 -15.53 1.40
N ALA A 134 -14.45 -16.05 2.59
CA ALA A 134 -14.29 -17.49 2.84
C ALA A 134 -15.62 -18.25 2.74
N LEU A 135 -16.71 -17.70 3.28
CA LEU A 135 -18.04 -18.31 3.22
C LEU A 135 -18.75 -18.03 1.89
N GLY A 136 -18.31 -17.03 1.13
CA GLY A 136 -18.94 -16.62 -0.12
C GLY A 136 -18.78 -17.64 -1.25
N ARG A 137 -17.71 -18.45 -1.22
CA ARG A 137 -17.34 -19.34 -2.33
C ARG A 137 -18.47 -20.26 -2.82
N PRO A 138 -19.25 -20.95 -1.96
CA PRO A 138 -20.33 -21.83 -2.41
C PRO A 138 -21.49 -21.10 -3.09
N PHE A 139 -21.63 -19.79 -2.87
CA PHE A 139 -22.69 -18.97 -3.48
C PHE A 139 -22.36 -18.53 -4.90
N PHE A 140 -21.12 -18.71 -5.33
CA PHE A 140 -20.70 -18.57 -6.72
C PHE A 140 -20.73 -19.96 -7.36
N GLY A 141 -21.40 -20.09 -8.50
CA GLY A 141 -21.50 -21.36 -9.23
C GLY A 141 -20.12 -21.98 -9.53
N PRO A 142 -20.03 -23.30 -9.73
CA PRO A 142 -18.76 -24.03 -9.87
C PRO A 142 -17.87 -23.52 -11.02
N GLU A 143 -18.46 -22.90 -12.04
CA GLU A 143 -17.76 -22.37 -13.22
C GLU A 143 -17.28 -20.92 -13.05
N ILE A 144 -17.55 -20.26 -11.92
CA ILE A 144 -17.37 -18.81 -11.78
C ILE A 144 -16.44 -18.46 -10.60
N ALA A 145 -15.29 -19.13 -10.55
CA ALA A 145 -14.25 -18.87 -9.55
C ALA A 145 -13.67 -17.45 -9.64
N GLU A 146 -13.55 -16.94 -10.87
CA GLU A 146 -12.97 -15.62 -11.17
C GLU A 146 -13.81 -14.49 -10.58
N ARG A 147 -15.15 -14.50 -10.76
CA ARG A 147 -16.00 -13.43 -10.20
C ARG A 147 -15.97 -13.37 -8.68
N TRP A 148 -15.79 -14.50 -8.01
CA TRP A 148 -15.63 -14.53 -6.55
C TRP A 148 -14.30 -13.88 -6.12
N LEU A 149 -13.20 -14.18 -6.82
CA LEU A 149 -11.90 -13.57 -6.58
C LEU A 149 -11.93 -12.07 -6.86
N ASP A 150 -12.52 -11.65 -7.98
CA ASP A 150 -12.66 -10.24 -8.38
C ASP A 150 -13.51 -9.46 -7.37
N ALA A 151 -14.65 -10.03 -6.95
CA ALA A 151 -15.48 -9.41 -5.92
C ALA A 151 -14.71 -9.27 -4.60
N GLY A 152 -13.93 -10.29 -4.22
CA GLY A 152 -13.05 -10.24 -3.06
C GLY A 152 -12.05 -9.09 -3.13
N ASP A 153 -11.32 -8.96 -4.24
CA ASP A 153 -10.34 -7.88 -4.48
C ASP A 153 -11.00 -6.50 -4.44
N VAL A 154 -12.15 -6.31 -5.12
CA VAL A 154 -12.91 -5.05 -5.14
C VAL A 154 -13.31 -4.63 -3.72
N TRP A 155 -13.91 -5.55 -2.96
CA TRP A 155 -14.37 -5.24 -1.61
C TRP A 155 -13.21 -5.01 -0.64
N ALA A 156 -12.09 -5.72 -0.79
CA ALA A 156 -10.89 -5.47 0.01
C ALA A 156 -10.37 -4.04 -0.22
N ARG A 157 -10.33 -3.59 -1.48
CA ARG A 157 -9.89 -2.24 -1.85
C ARG A 157 -10.83 -1.16 -1.32
N TYR A 158 -12.14 -1.35 -1.45
CA TYR A 158 -13.12 -0.36 -0.99
C TYR A 158 -13.23 -0.29 0.54
N LEU A 159 -13.14 -1.42 1.24
CA LEU A 159 -13.30 -1.46 2.70
C LEU A 159 -12.00 -1.16 3.46
N LEU A 160 -10.84 -1.49 2.89
CA LEU A 160 -9.55 -1.40 3.59
C LEU A 160 -8.59 -0.42 2.91
N ALA A 161 -8.33 -0.57 1.61
CA ALA A 161 -7.29 0.22 0.92
C ALA A 161 -7.67 1.70 0.82
N LEU A 162 -8.87 2.00 0.31
CA LEU A 162 -9.35 3.36 0.08
C LEU A 162 -9.49 4.17 1.39
N PRO A 163 -10.22 3.69 2.41
CA PRO A 163 -10.30 4.40 3.69
C PRO A 163 -8.95 4.41 4.41
N GLY A 164 -8.15 3.34 4.30
CA GLY A 164 -6.82 3.27 4.89
C GLY A 164 -5.86 4.32 4.32
N ALA A 165 -5.86 4.51 3.00
CA ALA A 165 -5.10 5.55 2.32
C ALA A 165 -5.61 6.94 2.70
N ALA A 166 -6.93 7.16 2.70
CA ALA A 166 -7.54 8.45 3.05
C ALA A 166 -7.19 8.87 4.49
N VAL A 167 -7.34 7.96 5.46
CA VAL A 167 -6.99 8.21 6.86
C VAL A 167 -5.49 8.44 7.02
N THR A 168 -4.65 7.67 6.33
CA THR A 168 -3.19 7.87 6.33
C THR A 168 -2.81 9.24 5.80
N CYS A 169 -3.38 9.68 4.67
CA CYS A 169 -3.17 11.02 4.13
C CYS A 169 -3.59 12.11 5.12
N TYR A 170 -4.77 11.95 5.74
CA TYR A 170 -5.29 12.91 6.71
C TYR A 170 -4.42 12.98 7.99
N ALA A 171 -4.04 11.84 8.55
CA ALA A 171 -3.22 11.75 9.76
C ALA A 171 -1.83 12.38 9.54
N LEU A 172 -1.17 12.07 8.42
CA LEU A 172 0.11 12.67 8.06
C LEU A 172 -0.02 14.18 7.82
N SER A 173 -1.11 14.63 7.19
CA SER A 173 -1.37 16.07 6.95
C SER A 173 -1.55 16.84 8.26
N ARG A 174 -2.23 16.27 9.26
CA ARG A 174 -2.32 16.88 10.59
C ARG A 174 -0.96 17.00 11.26
N GLN A 175 -0.15 15.94 11.26
CA GLN A 175 1.20 15.96 11.84
C GLN A 175 2.15 16.93 11.11
N SER A 176 1.92 17.21 9.82
CA SER A 176 2.74 18.17 9.06
C SER A 176 2.74 19.58 9.66
N SER A 177 1.66 19.97 10.35
CA SER A 177 1.58 21.26 11.04
C SER A 177 2.44 21.32 12.30
N GLU A 178 2.60 20.19 13.01
CA GLU A 178 3.46 20.08 14.20
C GLU A 178 4.94 20.08 13.82
N PHE A 179 5.32 19.38 12.75
CA PHE A 179 6.70 19.42 12.22
C PHE A 179 7.10 20.79 11.67
N GLY A 180 6.12 21.64 11.31
CA GLY A 180 6.34 23.04 10.96
C GLY A 180 7.00 23.84 12.08
N ARG A 181 6.69 23.51 13.34
CA ARG A 181 7.25 24.16 14.53
C ARG A 181 8.70 23.75 14.81
N LEU A 182 9.14 22.60 14.30
CA LEU A 182 10.50 22.08 14.48
C LEU A 182 11.51 22.66 13.48
N GLN A 183 11.10 23.57 12.57
CA GLN A 183 11.95 24.27 11.60
C GLN A 183 12.90 23.37 10.77
N VAL A 184 12.46 22.15 10.42
CA VAL A 184 13.21 21.28 9.50
C VAL A 184 12.48 21.20 8.15
N PRO A 185 12.64 22.20 7.25
CA PRO A 185 11.89 22.28 5.98
C PRO A 185 12.09 21.06 5.09
N ARG A 186 13.22 20.36 5.22
CA ARG A 186 13.50 19.11 4.50
C ARG A 186 12.61 17.94 4.93
N LEU A 187 12.19 17.89 6.20
CA LEU A 187 11.28 16.85 6.71
C LEU A 187 9.86 17.09 6.21
N LEU A 188 9.44 18.35 6.12
CA LEU A 188 8.12 18.75 5.59
C LEU A 188 7.95 18.43 4.12
N SER A 189 8.93 18.76 3.27
CA SER A 189 8.89 18.46 1.83
C SER A 189 8.77 16.96 1.59
N ALA A 190 9.50 16.19 2.39
CA ALA A 190 9.58 14.77 2.26
C ALA A 190 8.27 14.11 2.79
N LEU A 191 7.63 14.67 3.83
CA LEU A 191 6.34 14.21 4.33
C LEU A 191 5.19 14.52 3.35
N ARG A 192 5.19 15.71 2.74
CA ARG A 192 4.27 16.05 1.63
C ARG A 192 4.43 15.10 0.44
N LEU A 193 5.66 14.66 0.20
CA LEU A 193 5.97 13.64 -0.79
C LEU A 193 5.23 12.34 -0.42
N THR A 194 5.42 11.84 0.79
CA THR A 194 4.73 10.63 1.29
C THR A 194 3.21 10.74 1.23
N VAL A 195 2.62 11.87 1.63
CA VAL A 195 1.17 12.15 1.54
C VAL A 195 0.68 12.06 0.09
N LEU A 196 1.38 12.69 -0.85
CA LEU A 196 1.02 12.62 -2.27
C LEU A 196 1.16 11.19 -2.83
N SER A 197 2.14 10.41 -2.35
CA SER A 197 2.29 9.01 -2.74
C SER A 197 1.10 8.17 -2.27
N PHE A 198 0.66 8.35 -1.03
CA PHE A 198 -0.53 7.65 -0.52
C PHE A 198 -1.82 8.13 -1.18
N ALA A 199 -1.92 9.40 -1.56
CA ALA A 199 -3.08 9.92 -2.29
C ALA A 199 -3.18 9.32 -3.69
N VAL A 200 -2.06 9.28 -4.43
CA VAL A 200 -1.98 8.62 -5.74
C VAL A 200 -2.22 7.12 -5.60
N TYR A 201 -1.67 6.47 -4.58
CA TYR A 201 -1.90 5.06 -4.29
C TYR A 201 -3.37 4.78 -3.95
N GLY A 202 -4.02 5.55 -3.09
CA GLY A 202 -5.43 5.37 -2.75
C GLY A 202 -6.35 5.55 -3.96
N LEU A 203 -6.01 6.47 -4.88
CA LEU A 203 -6.71 6.62 -6.14
C LEU A 203 -6.43 5.46 -7.11
N ALA A 204 -5.18 5.05 -7.27
CA ALA A 204 -4.78 4.05 -8.26
C ALA A 204 -5.02 2.59 -7.83
N ASP A 205 -5.03 2.33 -6.53
CA ASP A 205 -5.16 0.99 -5.93
C ASP A 205 -6.49 0.83 -5.17
N GLY A 206 -7.09 1.93 -4.70
CA GLY A 206 -8.40 1.91 -4.04
C GLY A 206 -9.58 2.21 -4.96
N LEU A 207 -9.45 3.20 -5.86
CA LEU A 207 -10.54 3.63 -6.75
C LEU A 207 -10.49 2.96 -8.13
N ILE A 208 -9.29 2.77 -8.69
CA ILE A 208 -9.08 2.05 -9.96
C ILE A 208 -8.88 0.56 -9.67
N VAL A 209 -9.94 -0.20 -9.87
CA VAL A 209 -10.07 -1.62 -9.49
C VAL A 209 -10.19 -2.47 -10.79
N PRO A 210 -9.92 -3.79 -10.77
CA PRO A 210 -10.22 -4.64 -11.93
C PRO A 210 -11.67 -4.49 -12.41
N PRO A 211 -11.95 -4.75 -13.71
CA PRO A 211 -13.28 -4.57 -14.28
C PRO A 211 -14.32 -5.40 -13.53
N ALA A 212 -15.24 -4.73 -12.84
CA ALA A 212 -16.32 -5.36 -12.10
C ALA A 212 -17.64 -4.65 -12.38
N ASN A 213 -18.76 -5.39 -12.37
CA ASN A 213 -20.12 -4.85 -12.55
C ASN A 213 -20.66 -4.14 -11.29
N ILE A 214 -19.80 -3.40 -10.59
CA ILE A 214 -20.09 -2.69 -9.34
C ILE A 214 -19.63 -1.24 -9.52
N PHE A 215 -20.38 -0.27 -9.04
CA PHE A 215 -19.97 1.14 -9.06
C PHE A 215 -18.88 1.42 -8.01
N PRO A 216 -17.81 2.19 -8.30
CA PRO A 216 -17.45 2.83 -9.57
C PRO A 216 -16.66 1.97 -10.57
N ALA A 217 -16.25 0.74 -10.23
CA ALA A 217 -15.45 -0.16 -11.10
C ALA A 217 -16.07 -0.41 -12.50
N ARG A 218 -17.39 -0.28 -12.65
CA ARG A 218 -18.10 -0.34 -13.94
C ARG A 218 -17.62 0.73 -14.94
N TYR A 219 -17.26 1.91 -14.46
CA TYR A 219 -16.89 3.07 -15.30
C TYR A 219 -15.40 3.39 -15.24
N VAL A 220 -14.76 3.16 -14.08
CA VAL A 220 -13.34 3.43 -13.85
C VAL A 220 -12.67 2.13 -13.43
N ASN A 221 -12.01 1.46 -14.38
CA ASN A 221 -11.28 0.21 -14.15
C ASN A 221 -9.91 0.21 -14.83
N THR A 222 -9.10 -0.77 -14.47
CA THR A 222 -7.72 -0.94 -14.97
C THR A 222 -7.67 -1.03 -16.51
N GLU A 223 -8.62 -1.71 -17.13
CA GLU A 223 -8.72 -1.86 -18.59
C GLU A 223 -9.03 -0.51 -19.26
N ALA A 224 -10.00 0.25 -18.74
CA ALA A 224 -10.33 1.57 -19.25
C ALA A 224 -9.13 2.53 -19.23
N VAL A 225 -8.35 2.51 -18.14
CA VAL A 225 -7.14 3.34 -18.01
C VAL A 225 -6.05 2.89 -18.97
N PHE A 226 -5.86 1.59 -19.18
CA PHE A 226 -4.88 1.09 -20.14
C PHE A 226 -5.28 1.42 -21.60
N GLN A 227 -6.55 1.29 -21.94
CA GLN A 227 -7.07 1.63 -23.28
C GLN A 227 -6.96 3.12 -23.60
N LEU A 228 -7.18 3.98 -22.61
CA LEU A 228 -7.06 5.43 -22.74
C LEU A 228 -5.60 5.92 -22.79
N THR A 229 -4.72 5.38 -21.94
CA THR A 229 -3.37 5.93 -21.73
C THR A 229 -2.25 5.13 -22.40
N GLY A 230 -2.50 3.86 -22.72
CA GLY A 230 -1.48 2.93 -23.20
C GLY A 230 -0.39 2.56 -22.19
N VAL A 231 -0.54 2.99 -20.93
CA VAL A 231 0.41 2.77 -19.84
C VAL A 231 -0.25 1.86 -18.78
N PRO A 232 0.38 0.73 -18.41
CA PRO A 232 -0.14 -0.17 -17.38
C PRO A 232 -0.37 0.55 -16.05
N ILE A 233 -1.44 0.15 -15.32
CA ILE A 233 -1.80 0.78 -14.03
C ILE A 233 -0.69 0.60 -12.99
N GLU A 234 0.11 -0.45 -13.09
CA GLU A 234 1.27 -0.72 -12.23
C GLU A 234 2.32 0.37 -12.36
N LEU A 235 2.46 0.94 -13.56
CA LEU A 235 3.29 2.12 -13.76
C LEU A 235 2.63 3.37 -13.22
N TRP A 236 1.30 3.52 -13.22
CA TRP A 236 0.67 4.64 -12.52
C TRP A 236 0.78 4.52 -11.00
N ARG A 237 0.66 3.31 -10.46
CA ARG A 237 0.82 2.97 -9.03
C ARG A 237 2.27 3.08 -8.59
N GLY A 238 3.22 2.73 -9.46
CA GLY A 238 4.67 2.83 -9.24
C GLY A 238 5.28 4.16 -9.67
N ALA A 239 4.59 4.95 -10.52
CA ALA A 239 5.05 6.25 -10.99
C ALA A 239 4.86 7.26 -9.88
N ARG A 240 5.87 7.28 -9.03
CA ARG A 240 6.48 8.55 -8.74
C ARG A 240 7.74 8.74 -9.56
N ARG A 241 7.68 9.72 -10.44
CA ARG A 241 8.82 10.42 -11.04
C ARG A 241 9.84 10.73 -9.91
N ARG A 242 10.90 9.91 -9.83
CA ARG A 242 12.07 9.97 -8.93
C ARG A 242 11.80 9.73 -7.42
N ALA A 243 12.02 8.49 -6.98
CA ALA A 243 12.69 8.12 -5.72
C ALA A 243 12.21 8.71 -4.36
N ALA A 244 10.93 9.04 -4.20
CA ALA A 244 10.45 9.71 -2.99
C ALA A 244 10.51 8.93 -1.67
N PRO A 245 10.04 7.67 -1.57
CA PRO A 245 9.98 6.99 -0.28
C PRO A 245 11.40 6.63 0.20
N ALA A 246 12.22 6.08 -0.68
CA ALA A 246 13.61 5.73 -0.38
C ALA A 246 14.45 6.96 0.03
N VAL A 247 14.27 8.11 -0.63
CA VAL A 247 14.98 9.37 -0.27
C VAL A 247 14.40 10.00 1.01
N PHE A 248 13.09 9.91 1.24
CA PHE A 248 12.44 10.33 2.49
C PHE A 248 13.05 9.61 3.69
N PHE A 249 13.11 8.28 3.62
CA PHE A 249 13.55 7.43 4.72
C PHE A 249 15.08 7.40 4.88
N ALA A 250 15.85 7.42 3.77
CA ALA A 250 17.30 7.59 3.82
C ALA A 250 17.72 8.95 4.41
N ARG A 251 16.89 10.00 4.31
CA ARG A 251 17.18 11.33 4.87
C ARG A 251 16.62 11.55 6.28
N LEU A 252 15.58 10.82 6.68
CA LEU A 252 15.15 10.69 8.08
C LEU A 252 16.29 10.18 8.97
N ARG A 253 17.13 9.28 8.43
CA ARG A 253 18.39 8.83 9.05
C ARG A 253 19.32 10.00 9.43
N GLY A 254 19.40 11.06 8.62
CA GLY A 254 20.29 12.20 8.85
C GLY A 254 19.78 13.17 9.92
N VAL A 255 18.46 13.31 10.06
CA VAL A 255 17.83 14.18 11.06
C VAL A 255 17.83 13.54 12.45
N LEU A 256 17.53 12.23 12.53
CA LEU A 256 17.57 11.47 13.80
C LEU A 256 18.98 11.35 14.41
N ILE A 257 20.04 11.52 13.62
CA ILE A 257 21.43 11.53 14.12
C ILE A 257 21.80 12.91 14.71
N ARG A 258 21.18 14.00 14.25
CA ARG A 258 21.52 15.37 14.68
C ARG A 258 20.79 15.84 15.95
N THR A 259 19.77 15.14 16.42
CA THR A 259 19.02 15.51 17.63
C THR A 259 19.58 14.91 18.92
N ARG A 260 20.78 14.30 18.91
CA ARG A 260 21.52 14.10 20.16
C ARG A 260 21.98 15.46 20.67
N PRO A 261 21.61 15.92 21.88
CA PRO A 261 22.35 16.99 22.52
C PRO A 261 23.82 16.54 22.63
N PRO A 262 24.80 17.45 22.50
CA PRO A 262 26.19 17.10 22.75
C PRO A 262 26.27 16.44 24.13
N ALA A 263 26.92 15.28 24.19
CA ALA A 263 27.24 14.63 25.46
C ALA A 263 27.88 15.70 26.36
N GLY A 264 27.28 15.90 27.54
CA GLY A 264 27.56 17.03 28.42
C GLY A 264 29.05 17.35 28.47
N GLY A 265 29.38 18.57 28.05
CA GLY A 265 30.64 19.19 28.43
C GLY A 265 30.68 19.20 29.94
N ARG A 266 31.58 18.41 30.53
CA ARG A 266 31.94 18.54 31.93
C ARG A 266 32.47 19.96 32.12
N ALA A 267 31.69 20.77 32.82
CA ALA A 267 32.21 21.87 33.59
C ALA A 267 32.99 21.29 34.78
N ALA A 268 34.28 21.62 34.84
CA ALA A 268 35.15 21.71 36.01
C ALA A 268 36.43 22.36 35.47
N GLY A 269 36.82 23.56 35.91
CA GLY A 269 37.04 23.88 37.32
C GLY A 269 38.51 23.63 37.58
#